data_AF-A0A483UXJ6-F1
#
_entry.id   AF-A0A483UXJ6-F1
#
_cell.length_a   1.000
_cell.length_b   1.000
_cell.length_c   1.000
_cell.angle_alpha   90.00
_cell.angle_beta   90.00
_cell.angle_gamma   90.00
#
_symmetry.space_group_name_H-M   'P 1'
#
loop_
_entity.id
_entity.type
_entity.pdbx_description
1 polymer ?
#
loop_
_entity_poly.entity_id
_entity_poly.type
_entity_poly.pdbx_seq_one_letter_code
_entity_poly.pdbx_strand_id
1 'polypeptide(L)'
;IPVIADELIDNVIYIRGKNCTWKRKIDDFIDVSWFGAIGDGINDDSNAISRANIAAHNECLPLKFIPGHIYQVKKTYEIDVSKTSWFSSDLSTLKWFNDFNADFAIRLFSSQKDYSKRFQNVKVAIKSIAIIGAGIKNLLDSCAIKIGGDERNSSLFTIDSVSIQGWRTTLAFDNNSWRIKFCDCHFLWGNIIAPPGNKNSGECMVFDNCMFADNRSYTELHYGDWFFSKCSFDNHEVKLFGDANVFINQSHMENPGRKTTDFTIVSINSINSFASVIDSFIFISPTPKIINTPLFYVISDNENGLYVRNLRFQATENYNPSKGTENALVLVGGDGKSYLENVRVSLNNKSYLALNKNDSSVLMNSRFKDGLRYWDFNDGVSLQARISSNDSETIVFSKNGASLSQSVLVKSTGILSGGMMLKIVSGDLKLTLECYDSLDNNITTREWNCSASDYSDWSWVRFGEKLPDNIRKIKFYCKSFGQIVDVKLSTILMDIIS
;
A
#
# COMPACT_ATOMS: atom_id res chain seq x y z
N ILE A 1 -22.13 -54.88 22.60
CA ILE A 1 -22.36 -53.46 22.21
C ILE A 1 -20.99 -52.80 22.21
N PRO A 2 -20.54 -52.16 21.13
CA PRO A 2 -19.20 -51.58 21.09
C PRO A 2 -19.11 -50.45 22.12
N VAL A 3 -18.13 -50.57 23.01
CA VAL A 3 -17.71 -49.52 23.95
C VAL A 3 -16.50 -48.87 23.32
N ILE A 4 -16.57 -47.56 23.06
CA ILE A 4 -15.41 -46.81 22.57
C ILE A 4 -14.39 -46.65 23.70
N ALA A 5 -13.13 -46.42 23.36
CA ALA A 5 -12.10 -46.13 24.35
C ALA A 5 -12.50 -44.92 25.22
N ASP A 6 -12.23 -45.01 26.53
CA ASP A 6 -12.60 -44.01 27.54
C ASP A 6 -12.10 -42.60 27.21
N GLU A 7 -10.96 -42.52 26.53
CA GLU A 7 -10.33 -41.29 26.04
C GLU A 7 -11.14 -40.52 24.98
N LEU A 8 -12.11 -41.17 24.32
CA LEU A 8 -12.97 -40.56 23.32
C LEU A 8 -14.30 -40.03 23.90
N ILE A 9 -14.56 -40.24 25.20
CA ILE A 9 -15.79 -39.78 25.86
C ILE A 9 -15.63 -38.31 26.30
N ASP A 10 -16.30 -37.42 25.58
CA ASP A 10 -16.28 -35.96 25.84
C ASP A 10 -17.53 -35.45 26.58
N ASN A 11 -18.48 -36.34 26.86
CA ASN A 11 -19.80 -36.06 27.46
C ASN A 11 -20.68 -35.09 26.65
N VAL A 12 -20.39 -34.88 25.36
CA VAL A 12 -21.16 -34.00 24.45
C VAL A 12 -21.49 -34.70 23.14
N ILE A 13 -20.46 -35.23 22.47
CA ILE A 13 -20.57 -36.06 21.26
C ILE A 13 -20.67 -37.53 21.66
N TYR A 14 -19.80 -38.00 22.54
CA TYR A 14 -19.84 -39.36 23.06
C TYR A 14 -20.14 -39.33 24.56
N ILE A 15 -21.24 -39.98 24.95
CA ILE A 15 -21.73 -40.02 26.32
C ILE A 15 -21.71 -41.47 26.82
N ARG A 16 -21.14 -41.68 28.01
CA ARG A 16 -21.14 -43.00 28.65
C ARG A 16 -22.55 -43.39 29.09
N GLY A 17 -23.04 -44.51 28.56
CA GLY A 17 -24.22 -45.21 29.06
C GLY A 17 -23.84 -46.35 30.00
N LYS A 18 -24.85 -46.94 30.66
CA LYS A 18 -24.67 -48.01 31.66
C LYS A 18 -23.92 -49.25 31.12
N ASN A 19 -24.09 -49.58 29.83
CA ASN A 19 -23.43 -50.71 29.13
C ASN A 19 -23.21 -50.41 27.63
N CYS A 20 -23.14 -49.14 27.27
CA CYS A 20 -23.06 -48.67 25.88
C CYS A 20 -22.45 -47.28 25.84
N THR A 21 -22.12 -46.81 24.64
CA THR A 21 -21.81 -45.40 24.39
C THR A 21 -22.86 -44.82 23.46
N TRP A 22 -23.40 -43.66 23.82
CA TRP A 22 -24.27 -42.87 22.95
C TRP A 22 -23.42 -41.90 22.14
N LYS A 23 -23.53 -41.94 20.82
CA LYS A 23 -22.98 -40.92 19.93
C LYS A 23 -24.11 -39.95 19.55
N ARG A 24 -23.88 -38.64 19.70
CA ARG A 24 -24.75 -37.61 19.14
C ARG A 24 -24.87 -37.83 17.64
N LYS A 25 -26.09 -37.79 17.10
CA LYS A 25 -26.28 -37.76 15.65
C LYS A 25 -25.85 -36.40 15.12
N ILE A 26 -24.83 -36.38 14.27
CA ILE A 26 -24.23 -35.16 13.70
C ILE A 26 -24.27 -35.35 12.19
N ASP A 27 -24.90 -34.41 11.50
CA ASP A 27 -25.04 -34.48 10.05
C ASP A 27 -24.02 -33.56 9.35
N ASP A 28 -23.85 -32.29 9.78
CA ASP A 28 -23.06 -31.32 9.01
C ASP A 28 -22.03 -30.47 9.80
N PHE A 29 -22.17 -30.31 11.12
CA PHE A 29 -21.32 -29.41 11.91
C PHE A 29 -21.31 -29.73 13.42
N ILE A 30 -20.31 -29.19 14.12
CA ILE A 30 -20.26 -29.14 15.59
C ILE A 30 -20.68 -27.75 16.07
N ASP A 31 -21.67 -27.65 16.95
CA ASP A 31 -22.13 -26.36 17.50
C ASP A 31 -21.41 -26.04 18.82
N VAL A 32 -20.88 -24.82 18.96
CA VAL A 32 -20.21 -24.37 20.20
C VAL A 32 -21.14 -24.40 21.42
N SER A 33 -22.45 -24.22 21.23
CA SER A 33 -23.44 -24.23 22.32
C SER A 33 -23.60 -25.61 22.96
N TRP A 34 -23.33 -26.71 22.21
CA TRP A 34 -23.39 -28.07 22.76
C TRP A 34 -22.33 -28.29 23.85
N PHE A 35 -21.25 -27.51 23.82
CA PHE A 35 -20.16 -27.55 24.79
C PHE A 35 -20.29 -26.49 25.88
N GLY A 36 -21.42 -25.78 25.92
CA GLY A 36 -21.76 -24.79 26.94
C GLY A 36 -21.30 -23.36 26.64
N ALA A 37 -20.96 -23.02 25.40
CA ALA A 37 -20.67 -21.64 25.03
C ALA A 37 -21.97 -20.84 24.99
N ILE A 38 -22.02 -19.73 25.74
CA ILE A 38 -23.21 -18.90 25.92
C ILE A 38 -23.25 -17.80 24.84
N GLY A 39 -22.13 -17.08 24.64
CA GLY A 39 -22.06 -16.02 23.63
C GLY A 39 -22.87 -14.76 23.99
N ASP A 40 -22.99 -14.45 25.28
CA ASP A 40 -23.71 -13.29 25.80
C ASP A 40 -22.85 -12.02 25.95
N GLY A 41 -21.56 -12.10 25.59
CA GLY A 41 -20.60 -11.01 25.71
C GLY A 41 -20.10 -10.76 27.13
N ILE A 42 -20.44 -11.62 28.10
CA ILE A 42 -20.10 -11.46 29.52
C ILE A 42 -19.32 -12.68 30.02
N ASN A 43 -19.83 -13.89 29.77
CA ASN A 43 -19.25 -15.12 30.30
C ASN A 43 -18.04 -15.57 29.48
N ASP A 44 -17.03 -16.12 30.17
CA ASP A 44 -15.84 -16.68 29.54
C ASP A 44 -16.15 -18.02 28.85
N ASP A 45 -16.26 -17.98 27.53
CA ASP A 45 -16.60 -19.11 26.66
C ASP A 45 -15.36 -19.95 26.26
N SER A 46 -14.17 -19.59 26.76
CA SER A 46 -12.91 -20.13 26.25
C SER A 46 -12.82 -21.65 26.30
N ASN A 47 -13.23 -22.25 27.42
CA ASN A 47 -13.18 -23.69 27.63
C ASN A 47 -14.21 -24.43 26.78
N ALA A 48 -15.41 -23.87 26.62
CA ALA A 48 -16.45 -24.45 25.78
C ALA A 48 -16.02 -24.49 24.31
N ILE A 49 -15.54 -23.36 23.79
CA ILE A 49 -15.04 -23.26 22.40
C ILE A 49 -13.82 -24.17 22.18
N SER A 50 -12.90 -24.24 23.13
CA SER A 50 -11.73 -25.12 23.02
C SER A 50 -12.12 -26.60 22.90
N ARG A 51 -13.08 -27.07 23.71
CA ARG A 51 -13.60 -28.45 23.60
C ARG A 51 -14.35 -28.67 22.30
N ALA A 52 -15.17 -27.71 21.88
CA ALA A 52 -15.91 -27.81 20.62
C ALA A 52 -14.96 -27.86 19.41
N ASN A 53 -13.88 -27.07 19.41
CA ASN A 53 -12.85 -27.09 18.37
C ASN A 53 -12.14 -28.45 18.27
N ILE A 54 -11.81 -29.07 19.41
CA ILE A 54 -11.22 -30.42 19.45
C ILE A 54 -12.19 -31.45 18.88
N ALA A 55 -13.47 -31.39 19.26
CA ALA A 55 -14.49 -32.29 18.71
C ALA A 55 -14.68 -32.11 17.19
N ALA A 56 -14.71 -30.86 16.71
CA ALA A 56 -14.79 -30.53 15.28
C ALA A 56 -13.58 -31.07 14.49
N HIS A 57 -12.38 -30.95 15.06
CA HIS A 57 -11.17 -31.54 14.51
C HIS A 57 -11.25 -33.07 14.41
N ASN A 58 -11.66 -33.74 15.49
CA ASN A 58 -11.73 -35.20 15.55
C ASN A 58 -12.77 -35.79 14.61
N GLU A 59 -13.93 -35.14 14.48
CA GLU A 59 -15.00 -35.55 13.59
C GLU A 59 -14.78 -35.06 12.14
N CYS A 60 -13.73 -34.27 11.88
CA CYS A 60 -13.44 -33.64 10.58
C CYS A 60 -14.64 -32.82 10.03
N LEU A 61 -15.31 -32.10 10.94
CA LEU A 61 -16.49 -31.28 10.64
C LEU A 61 -16.21 -29.80 10.94
N PRO A 62 -16.91 -28.86 10.29
CA PRO A 62 -16.86 -27.44 10.65
C PRO A 62 -17.38 -27.16 12.08
N LEU A 63 -16.76 -26.20 12.75
CA LEU A 63 -17.22 -25.62 14.01
C LEU A 63 -18.14 -24.42 13.73
N LYS A 64 -19.38 -24.50 14.22
CA LYS A 64 -20.41 -23.50 14.03
C LYS A 64 -20.51 -22.55 15.22
N PHE A 65 -20.47 -21.26 14.93
CA PHE A 65 -20.82 -20.18 15.85
C PHE A 65 -22.24 -19.66 15.53
N ILE A 66 -22.95 -19.19 16.56
CA ILE A 66 -24.30 -18.67 16.39
C ILE A 66 -24.22 -17.20 15.93
N PRO A 67 -24.93 -16.81 14.86
CA PRO A 67 -24.98 -15.41 14.43
C PRO A 67 -25.49 -14.47 15.53
N GLY A 68 -24.93 -13.26 15.58
CA GLY A 68 -25.28 -12.23 16.56
C GLY A 68 -24.75 -12.46 17.98
N HIS A 69 -24.20 -13.64 18.28
CA HIS A 69 -23.59 -13.91 19.58
C HIS A 69 -22.20 -13.27 19.69
N ILE A 70 -21.82 -12.93 20.93
CA ILE A 70 -20.51 -12.39 21.30
C ILE A 70 -19.89 -13.33 22.33
N TYR A 71 -18.87 -14.08 21.94
CA TYR A 71 -18.16 -15.00 22.81
C TYR A 71 -16.94 -14.32 23.42
N GLN A 72 -16.86 -14.24 24.75
CA GLN A 72 -15.65 -13.73 25.43
C GLN A 72 -14.63 -14.85 25.57
N VAL A 73 -13.39 -14.60 25.16
CA VAL A 73 -12.34 -15.63 25.11
C VAL A 73 -10.99 -15.09 25.57
N LYS A 74 -10.16 -15.96 26.16
CA LYS A 74 -8.78 -15.64 26.60
C LYS A 74 -7.75 -16.71 26.21
N LYS A 75 -8.16 -17.70 25.41
CA LYS A 75 -7.29 -18.77 24.94
C LYS A 75 -6.84 -18.52 23.50
N THR A 76 -5.78 -19.23 23.13
CA THR A 76 -5.41 -19.42 21.73
C THR A 76 -6.20 -20.59 21.14
N TYR A 77 -6.39 -20.57 19.82
CA TYR A 77 -7.03 -21.65 19.09
C TYR A 77 -6.24 -22.01 17.85
N GLU A 78 -6.10 -23.31 17.60
CA GLU A 78 -5.47 -23.79 16.38
C GLU A 78 -6.51 -24.50 15.51
N ILE A 79 -6.52 -24.14 14.23
CA ILE A 79 -7.45 -24.66 13.23
C ILE A 79 -6.60 -25.39 12.19
N ASP A 80 -6.70 -26.72 12.23
CA ASP A 80 -6.17 -27.57 11.17
C ASP A 80 -7.10 -27.51 9.96
N VAL A 81 -6.72 -26.70 8.98
CA VAL A 81 -7.48 -26.47 7.75
C VAL A 81 -7.55 -27.71 6.87
N SER A 82 -6.87 -28.81 7.17
CA SER A 82 -7.13 -30.09 6.48
C SER A 82 -8.35 -30.82 7.04
N LYS A 83 -8.76 -30.51 8.29
CA LYS A 83 -9.78 -31.28 9.02
C LYS A 83 -11.04 -30.50 9.37
N THR A 84 -10.90 -29.25 9.77
CA THR A 84 -12.03 -28.43 10.24
C THR A 84 -12.01 -27.04 9.62
N SER A 85 -12.97 -26.21 10.00
CA SER A 85 -13.11 -24.79 9.67
C SER A 85 -14.01 -24.15 10.72
N TRP A 86 -13.94 -22.83 10.86
CA TRP A 86 -14.84 -22.07 11.71
C TRP A 86 -15.84 -21.30 10.84
N PHE A 87 -17.12 -21.38 11.15
CA PHE A 87 -18.12 -20.69 10.36
C PHE A 87 -19.28 -20.17 11.21
N SER A 88 -19.88 -19.09 10.73
CA SER A 88 -21.21 -18.64 11.11
C SER A 88 -22.01 -18.34 9.84
N SER A 89 -23.33 -18.46 9.89
CA SER A 89 -24.18 -18.17 8.72
C SER A 89 -24.39 -16.66 8.48
N ASP A 90 -24.10 -15.85 9.50
CA ASP A 90 -24.04 -14.38 9.49
C ASP A 90 -23.09 -13.97 10.64
N LEU A 91 -22.76 -12.69 10.82
CA LEU A 91 -21.69 -12.26 11.71
C LEU A 91 -21.83 -12.81 13.14
N SER A 92 -20.80 -13.51 13.61
CA SER A 92 -20.60 -13.87 15.01
C SER A 92 -19.30 -13.26 15.53
N THR A 93 -19.20 -12.96 16.83
CA THR A 93 -18.04 -12.25 17.38
C THR A 93 -17.30 -13.11 18.39
N LEU A 94 -16.00 -13.28 18.23
CA LEU A 94 -15.10 -13.67 19.32
C LEU A 94 -14.33 -12.44 19.79
N LYS A 95 -14.46 -12.14 21.08
CA LYS A 95 -13.83 -10.98 21.71
C LYS A 95 -12.84 -11.44 22.76
N TRP A 96 -11.59 -11.04 22.60
CA TRP A 96 -10.54 -11.34 23.55
C TRP A 96 -10.59 -10.40 24.76
N PHE A 97 -10.29 -10.94 25.94
CA PHE A 97 -10.07 -10.12 27.13
C PHE A 97 -8.83 -9.23 26.94
N ASN A 98 -8.86 -8.02 27.51
CA ASN A 98 -7.82 -7.01 27.32
C ASN A 98 -6.44 -7.39 27.91
N ASP A 99 -6.41 -8.38 28.80
CA ASP A 99 -5.19 -8.93 29.43
C ASP A 99 -4.63 -10.15 28.69
N PHE A 100 -5.18 -10.48 27.51
CA PHE A 100 -4.68 -11.57 26.68
C PHE A 100 -3.21 -11.37 26.29
N ASN A 101 -2.41 -12.40 26.54
CA ASN A 101 -0.97 -12.40 26.26
C ASN A 101 -0.54 -13.77 25.73
N ALA A 102 -0.34 -13.86 24.42
CA ALA A 102 0.21 -15.01 23.72
C ALA A 102 0.73 -14.55 22.34
N ASP A 103 1.48 -15.39 21.64
CA ASP A 103 2.00 -15.06 20.30
C ASP A 103 0.89 -14.81 19.28
N PHE A 104 -0.20 -15.58 19.37
CA PHE A 104 -1.35 -15.48 18.48
C PHE A 104 -2.66 -15.82 19.17
N ALA A 105 -3.78 -15.30 18.68
CA ALA A 105 -5.13 -15.68 19.09
C ALA A 105 -5.64 -16.91 18.32
N ILE A 106 -5.49 -16.91 17.00
CA ILE A 106 -5.83 -18.04 16.15
C ILE A 106 -4.61 -18.41 15.28
N ARG A 107 -4.31 -19.70 15.15
CA ARG A 107 -3.37 -20.21 14.17
C ARG A 107 -4.08 -21.08 13.13
N LEU A 108 -3.83 -20.79 11.86
CA LEU A 108 -4.26 -21.61 10.73
C LEU A 108 -3.07 -22.41 10.21
N PHE A 109 -3.21 -23.74 10.17
CA PHE A 109 -2.18 -24.64 9.66
C PHE A 109 -2.82 -25.86 9.02
N SER A 110 -2.06 -26.66 8.27
CA SER A 110 -2.54 -27.94 7.74
C SER A 110 -1.66 -29.09 8.22
N SER A 111 -2.25 -30.07 8.92
CA SER A 111 -1.52 -31.29 9.29
C SER A 111 -1.29 -32.25 8.13
N GLN A 112 -1.81 -31.94 6.92
CA GLN A 112 -1.75 -32.81 5.77
C GLN A 112 -0.33 -32.92 5.18
N LYS A 113 0.32 -34.06 5.46
CA LYS A 113 1.70 -34.33 5.02
C LYS A 113 1.79 -34.92 3.61
N ASP A 114 0.77 -35.68 3.17
CA ASP A 114 0.75 -36.30 1.85
C ASP A 114 0.40 -35.27 0.77
N TYR A 115 1.31 -35.06 -0.17
CA TYR A 115 1.14 -34.12 -1.28
C TYR A 115 -0.14 -34.38 -2.10
N SER A 116 -0.48 -35.66 -2.33
CA SER A 116 -1.64 -36.07 -3.12
C SER A 116 -2.99 -35.76 -2.46
N LYS A 117 -3.00 -35.42 -1.16
CA LYS A 117 -4.22 -35.11 -0.40
C LYS A 117 -4.34 -33.62 -0.03
N ARG A 118 -3.46 -32.75 -0.54
CA ARG A 118 -3.53 -31.30 -0.27
C ARG A 118 -4.85 -30.66 -0.70
N PHE A 119 -5.59 -31.28 -1.62
CA PHE A 119 -6.94 -30.85 -2.00
C PHE A 119 -7.92 -30.79 -0.81
N GLN A 120 -7.64 -31.48 0.30
CA GLN A 120 -8.43 -31.40 1.53
C GLN A 120 -8.40 -30.03 2.19
N ASN A 121 -7.38 -29.21 1.89
CA ASN A 121 -7.33 -27.83 2.35
C ASN A 121 -8.23 -26.89 1.54
N VAL A 122 -8.77 -27.34 0.38
CA VAL A 122 -9.59 -26.50 -0.51
C VAL A 122 -10.97 -26.28 0.11
N LYS A 123 -11.09 -25.25 0.93
CA LYS A 123 -12.34 -24.82 1.58
C LYS A 123 -12.18 -23.42 2.19
N VAL A 124 -13.28 -22.92 2.75
CA VAL A 124 -13.26 -21.74 3.61
C VAL A 124 -12.84 -22.17 5.01
N ALA A 125 -11.72 -21.64 5.51
CA ALA A 125 -11.16 -21.94 6.83
C ALA A 125 -11.86 -21.15 7.94
N ILE A 126 -12.20 -19.88 7.70
CA ILE A 126 -12.97 -19.04 8.62
C ILE A 126 -14.00 -18.25 7.81
N LYS A 127 -15.27 -18.25 8.24
CA LYS A 127 -16.35 -17.51 7.59
C LYS A 127 -17.22 -16.71 8.56
N SER A 128 -17.46 -15.43 8.26
CA SER A 128 -18.44 -14.57 8.95
C SER A 128 -18.19 -14.45 10.46
N ILE A 129 -16.93 -14.27 10.85
CA ILE A 129 -16.51 -14.12 12.24
C ILE A 129 -15.75 -12.81 12.42
N ALA A 130 -16.12 -12.05 13.44
CA ALA A 130 -15.34 -10.92 13.94
C ALA A 130 -14.36 -11.39 15.03
N ILE A 131 -13.09 -11.01 14.90
CA ILE A 131 -12.00 -11.31 15.84
C ILE A 131 -11.56 -9.99 16.48
N ILE A 132 -12.08 -9.72 17.67
CA ILE A 132 -11.98 -8.43 18.34
C ILE A 132 -11.00 -8.52 19.50
N GLY A 133 -9.92 -7.75 19.43
CA GLY A 133 -8.98 -7.54 20.53
C GLY A 133 -9.37 -6.33 21.38
N ALA A 134 -8.36 -5.59 21.81
CA ALA A 134 -8.51 -4.41 22.66
C ALA A 134 -8.88 -3.14 21.84
N GLY A 135 -8.95 -1.98 22.50
CA GLY A 135 -9.29 -0.71 21.84
C GLY A 135 -8.13 -0.12 21.02
N ILE A 136 -8.44 0.75 20.04
CA ILE A 136 -7.48 1.39 19.12
C ILE A 136 -6.24 2.03 19.78
N LYS A 137 -6.37 2.52 21.02
CA LYS A 137 -5.26 3.14 21.78
C LYS A 137 -4.37 2.14 22.53
N ASN A 138 -4.87 0.93 22.75
CA ASN A 138 -4.25 -0.10 23.59
C ASN A 138 -4.35 -1.46 22.90
N LEU A 139 -3.85 -1.56 21.66
CA LEU A 139 -3.88 -2.81 20.89
C LEU A 139 -3.23 -3.94 21.68
N LEU A 140 -3.76 -5.16 21.55
CA LEU A 140 -3.12 -6.36 22.10
C LEU A 140 -1.78 -6.59 21.40
N ASP A 141 -0.72 -6.81 22.18
CA ASP A 141 0.63 -7.08 21.67
C ASP A 141 0.76 -8.55 21.25
N SER A 142 -0.07 -8.94 20.28
CA SER A 142 -0.24 -10.31 19.80
C SER A 142 -0.71 -10.28 18.34
N CYS A 143 -0.65 -11.43 17.68
CA CYS A 143 -1.21 -11.63 16.35
C CYS A 143 -2.65 -12.16 16.40
N ALA A 144 -3.59 -11.55 15.68
CA ALA A 144 -4.95 -12.08 15.63
C ALA A 144 -5.00 -13.45 14.92
N ILE A 145 -4.47 -13.52 13.70
CA ILE A 145 -4.37 -14.77 12.94
C ILE A 145 -2.93 -14.97 12.46
N LYS A 146 -2.27 -16.00 12.99
CA LYS A 146 -1.00 -16.51 12.47
C LYS A 146 -1.26 -17.65 11.48
N ILE A 147 -0.54 -17.67 10.36
CA ILE A 147 -0.78 -18.63 9.29
C ILE A 147 0.51 -19.36 8.93
N GLY A 148 0.48 -20.70 8.96
CA GLY A 148 1.63 -21.55 8.69
C GLY A 148 2.45 -21.92 9.92
N GLY A 149 3.65 -22.42 9.67
CA GLY A 149 4.64 -22.88 10.64
C GLY A 149 5.35 -24.15 10.17
N ASP A 150 5.68 -25.06 11.07
CA ASP A 150 6.50 -26.25 10.76
C ASP A 150 5.80 -27.27 9.84
N GLU A 151 4.47 -27.16 9.66
CA GLU A 151 3.71 -28.05 8.80
C GLU A 151 3.83 -27.69 7.33
N ARG A 152 4.07 -28.69 6.47
CA ARG A 152 4.54 -28.48 5.08
C ARG A 152 3.58 -27.77 4.12
N ASN A 153 2.28 -27.70 4.39
CA ASN A 153 1.27 -27.37 3.37
C ASN A 153 0.12 -26.51 3.89
N SER A 154 0.40 -25.41 4.59
CA SER A 154 -0.64 -24.49 5.06
C SER A 154 -1.11 -23.59 3.91
N SER A 155 -1.91 -24.16 2.99
CA SER A 155 -2.24 -23.54 1.70
C SER A 155 -3.62 -23.91 1.16
N LEU A 156 -4.07 -23.21 0.12
CA LEU A 156 -5.26 -23.50 -0.71
C LEU A 156 -6.63 -23.24 -0.06
N PHE A 157 -6.68 -22.46 1.01
CA PHE A 157 -7.94 -22.12 1.69
C PHE A 157 -8.29 -20.64 1.59
N THR A 158 -9.54 -20.34 1.91
CA THR A 158 -10.10 -18.99 1.93
C THR A 158 -10.47 -18.55 3.35
N ILE A 159 -10.27 -17.27 3.65
CA ILE A 159 -10.86 -16.57 4.80
C ILE A 159 -11.89 -15.58 4.23
N ASP A 160 -13.14 -15.69 4.65
CA ASP A 160 -14.28 -15.06 4.00
C ASP A 160 -15.11 -14.23 4.99
N SER A 161 -15.35 -12.96 4.67
CA SER A 161 -16.24 -12.08 5.43
C SER A 161 -15.83 -11.97 6.91
N VAL A 162 -14.53 -11.85 7.16
CA VAL A 162 -13.94 -11.78 8.51
C VAL A 162 -13.50 -10.35 8.83
N SER A 163 -13.83 -9.88 10.04
CA SER A 163 -13.41 -8.57 10.54
C SER A 163 -12.41 -8.73 11.68
N ILE A 164 -11.28 -8.04 11.63
CA ILE A 164 -10.22 -8.11 12.64
C ILE A 164 -9.87 -6.70 13.10
N GLN A 165 -9.91 -6.46 14.41
CA GLN A 165 -9.49 -5.17 14.99
C GLN A 165 -8.95 -5.33 16.41
N GLY A 166 -8.16 -4.37 16.88
CA GLY A 166 -7.71 -4.34 18.27
C GLY A 166 -6.43 -5.13 18.57
N TRP A 167 -5.69 -5.48 17.53
CA TRP A 167 -4.46 -6.26 17.57
C TRP A 167 -3.31 -5.44 17.01
N ARG A 168 -2.10 -5.56 17.57
CA ARG A 168 -0.90 -4.94 16.98
C ARG A 168 -0.62 -5.53 15.61
N THR A 169 -0.82 -6.84 15.47
CA THR A 169 -0.71 -7.57 14.20
C THR A 169 -2.02 -8.25 13.90
N THR A 170 -2.68 -7.92 12.80
CA THR A 170 -3.93 -8.60 12.37
C THR A 170 -3.61 -9.94 11.73
N LEU A 171 -2.61 -9.98 10.85
CA LEU A 171 -2.17 -11.20 10.16
C LEU A 171 -0.64 -11.35 10.21
N ALA A 172 -0.17 -12.56 10.49
CA ALA A 172 1.23 -12.92 10.35
C ALA A 172 1.38 -14.20 9.54
N PHE A 173 2.27 -14.19 8.55
CA PHE A 173 2.59 -15.34 7.70
C PHE A 173 3.91 -15.97 8.13
N ASP A 174 3.93 -17.29 8.25
CA ASP A 174 5.09 -18.10 8.65
C ASP A 174 5.47 -19.07 7.51
N ASN A 175 6.39 -19.99 7.77
CA ASN A 175 6.77 -21.08 6.87
C ASN A 175 5.55 -21.82 6.29
N ASN A 176 5.69 -22.30 5.05
CA ASN A 176 4.72 -23.16 4.38
C ASN A 176 3.33 -22.54 4.18
N SER A 177 3.24 -21.20 4.13
CA SER A 177 1.98 -20.46 3.94
C SER A 177 1.90 -19.84 2.54
N TRP A 178 1.04 -20.40 1.68
CA TRP A 178 0.96 -20.00 0.28
C TRP A 178 -0.43 -20.26 -0.32
N ARG A 179 -0.80 -19.55 -1.38
CA ARG A 179 -2.09 -19.65 -2.09
C ARG A 179 -3.30 -19.55 -1.17
N ILE A 180 -3.33 -18.47 -0.40
CA ILE A 180 -4.41 -18.18 0.56
C ILE A 180 -5.18 -16.97 0.06
N LYS A 181 -6.51 -17.08 0.06
CA LYS A 181 -7.40 -16.00 -0.36
C LYS A 181 -8.13 -15.40 0.84
N PHE A 182 -8.18 -14.08 0.90
CA PHE A 182 -9.02 -13.30 1.81
C PHE A 182 -10.09 -12.62 0.96
N CYS A 183 -11.37 -12.84 1.27
CA CYS A 183 -12.51 -12.25 0.56
C CYS A 183 -13.34 -11.43 1.54
N ASP A 184 -13.68 -10.19 1.17
CA ASP A 184 -14.64 -9.37 1.92
C ASP A 184 -14.21 -9.17 3.40
N CYS A 185 -12.90 -9.19 3.65
CA CYS A 185 -12.32 -9.05 4.99
C CYS A 185 -12.01 -7.59 5.34
N HIS A 186 -12.15 -7.26 6.63
CA HIS A 186 -11.78 -5.96 7.19
C HIS A 186 -10.62 -6.10 8.18
N PHE A 187 -9.56 -5.32 8.00
CA PHE A 187 -8.38 -5.30 8.86
C PHE A 187 -8.17 -3.89 9.42
N LEU A 188 -8.47 -3.70 10.71
CA LEU A 188 -8.43 -2.39 11.35
C LEU A 188 -7.32 -2.30 12.40
N TRP A 189 -6.60 -1.18 12.37
CA TRP A 189 -5.66 -0.68 13.38
C TRP A 189 -4.33 -1.43 13.57
N GLY A 190 -4.20 -2.65 13.04
CA GLY A 190 -3.03 -3.50 13.18
C GLY A 190 -2.34 -3.84 11.87
N ASN A 191 -1.11 -4.35 11.97
CA ASN A 191 -0.25 -4.62 10.84
C ASN A 191 -0.47 -6.00 10.23
N ILE A 192 -0.14 -6.13 8.94
CA ILE A 192 -0.03 -7.41 8.24
C ILE A 192 1.45 -7.66 7.97
N ILE A 193 1.98 -8.81 8.37
CA ILE A 193 3.42 -9.07 8.29
C ILE A 193 3.73 -10.42 7.62
N ALA A 194 4.64 -10.39 6.66
CA ALA A 194 5.34 -11.55 6.10
C ALA A 194 6.85 -11.32 6.28
N PRO A 195 7.41 -11.64 7.46
CA PRO A 195 8.79 -11.34 7.84
C PRO A 195 9.81 -12.14 7.01
N PRO A 196 11.08 -11.73 6.91
CA PRO A 196 12.07 -12.45 6.11
C PRO A 196 12.39 -13.84 6.68
N GLY A 197 12.94 -14.71 5.83
CA GLY A 197 13.48 -16.02 6.26
C GLY A 197 12.48 -17.18 6.29
N ASN A 198 11.20 -16.92 5.99
CA ASN A 198 10.22 -17.97 5.82
C ASN A 198 10.47 -18.78 4.54
N LYS A 199 10.24 -20.09 4.60
CA LYS A 199 10.45 -21.05 3.53
C LYS A 199 9.11 -21.50 2.97
N ASN A 200 9.07 -21.74 1.65
CA ASN A 200 7.90 -22.32 0.98
C ASN A 200 6.62 -21.49 1.23
N SER A 201 6.73 -20.16 1.14
CA SER A 201 5.64 -19.24 1.46
C SER A 201 5.46 -18.16 0.40
N GLY A 202 4.27 -17.57 0.33
CA GLY A 202 4.00 -16.36 -0.45
C GLY A 202 3.60 -16.58 -1.91
N GLU A 203 3.49 -17.81 -2.42
CA GLU A 203 2.98 -18.04 -3.78
C GLU A 203 1.51 -17.61 -3.87
N CYS A 204 1.17 -16.68 -4.78
CA CYS A 204 -0.20 -16.26 -5.12
C CYS A 204 -1.12 -15.99 -3.91
N MET A 205 -0.71 -15.08 -3.04
CA MET A 205 -1.51 -14.61 -1.91
C MET A 205 -2.51 -13.56 -2.38
N VAL A 206 -3.79 -13.67 -2.00
CA VAL A 206 -4.85 -12.83 -2.59
C VAL A 206 -5.70 -12.17 -1.51
N PHE A 207 -5.85 -10.86 -1.59
CA PHE A 207 -6.86 -10.07 -0.91
C PHE A 207 -7.84 -9.52 -1.95
N ASP A 208 -9.12 -9.85 -1.81
CA ASP A 208 -10.16 -9.51 -2.79
C ASP A 208 -11.34 -8.84 -2.07
N ASN A 209 -11.66 -7.63 -2.49
CA ASN A 209 -12.68 -6.78 -1.87
C ASN A 209 -12.46 -6.53 -0.36
N CYS A 210 -11.20 -6.37 0.05
CA CYS A 210 -10.83 -6.16 1.45
C CYS A 210 -10.66 -4.68 1.81
N MET A 211 -10.83 -4.36 3.09
CA MET A 211 -10.54 -3.03 3.66
C MET A 211 -9.38 -3.09 4.63
N PHE A 212 -8.44 -2.17 4.50
CA PHE A 212 -7.31 -1.96 5.41
C PHE A 212 -7.38 -0.53 5.92
N ALA A 213 -7.57 -0.33 7.23
CA ALA A 213 -7.83 1.01 7.71
C ALA A 213 -7.27 1.35 9.08
N ASP A 214 -7.02 2.66 9.23
CA ASP A 214 -6.80 3.38 10.47
C ASP A 214 -5.51 3.04 11.22
N ASN A 215 -5.22 3.90 12.21
CA ASN A 215 -4.12 3.79 13.19
C ASN A 215 -2.69 3.70 12.62
N ARG A 216 -2.47 4.12 11.37
CA ARG A 216 -1.19 3.96 10.64
C ARG A 216 -0.72 2.50 10.59
N SER A 217 -1.67 1.60 10.42
CA SER A 217 -1.36 0.22 10.11
C SER A 217 -0.61 0.13 8.77
N TYR A 218 0.17 -0.93 8.62
CA TYR A 218 0.87 -1.21 7.37
C TYR A 218 0.91 -2.71 7.06
N THR A 219 1.14 -3.00 5.80
CA THR A 219 1.46 -4.33 5.28
C THR A 219 2.94 -4.37 4.94
N GLU A 220 3.69 -5.26 5.58
CA GLU A 220 5.13 -5.44 5.36
C GLU A 220 5.40 -6.83 4.79
N LEU A 221 6.03 -6.87 3.61
CA LEU A 221 6.21 -8.10 2.82
C LEU A 221 7.68 -8.24 2.40
N HIS A 222 8.29 -9.38 2.74
CA HIS A 222 9.70 -9.66 2.42
C HIS A 222 9.90 -10.69 1.30
N TYR A 223 8.83 -11.35 0.84
CA TYR A 223 8.88 -12.38 -0.21
C TYR A 223 7.51 -12.59 -0.86
N GLY A 224 7.48 -13.31 -1.97
CA GLY A 224 6.26 -13.87 -2.58
C GLY A 224 5.45 -12.90 -3.44
N ASP A 225 4.35 -13.41 -4.00
CA ASP A 225 3.45 -12.68 -4.90
C ASP A 225 2.12 -12.38 -4.22
N TRP A 226 1.78 -11.10 -4.11
CA TRP A 226 0.60 -10.62 -3.38
C TRP A 226 -0.31 -9.80 -4.28
N PHE A 227 -1.57 -10.19 -4.33
CA PHE A 227 -2.59 -9.60 -5.17
C PHE A 227 -3.65 -8.93 -4.31
N PHE A 228 -3.83 -7.62 -4.49
CA PHE A 228 -4.87 -6.83 -3.86
C PHE A 228 -5.84 -6.39 -4.96
N SER A 229 -7.05 -6.92 -4.94
CA SER A 229 -8.09 -6.70 -5.95
C SER A 229 -9.28 -6.02 -5.31
N LYS A 230 -9.67 -4.85 -5.84
CA LYS A 230 -10.85 -4.09 -5.37
C LYS A 230 -10.81 -3.76 -3.88
N CYS A 231 -9.61 -3.53 -3.35
CA CYS A 231 -9.42 -3.22 -1.94
C CYS A 231 -9.58 -1.72 -1.65
N SER A 232 -9.84 -1.34 -0.40
CA SER A 232 -9.67 0.03 0.11
C SER A 232 -8.53 0.10 1.11
N PHE A 233 -7.66 1.09 0.95
CA PHE A 233 -6.54 1.38 1.84
C PHE A 233 -6.72 2.77 2.45
N ASP A 234 -7.07 2.84 3.73
CA ASP A 234 -7.40 4.08 4.42
C ASP A 234 -6.35 4.35 5.51
N ASN A 235 -5.42 5.27 5.26
CA ASN A 235 -4.22 5.44 6.08
C ASN A 235 -3.36 4.18 6.22
N HIS A 236 -3.44 3.25 5.27
CA HIS A 236 -2.68 2.01 5.28
C HIS A 236 -1.57 2.04 4.22
N GLU A 237 -0.38 1.61 4.60
CA GLU A 237 0.81 1.62 3.74
C GLU A 237 1.24 0.20 3.38
N VAL A 238 1.80 0.01 2.18
CA VAL A 238 2.37 -1.26 1.73
C VAL A 238 3.89 -1.09 1.56
N LYS A 239 4.66 -1.94 2.24
CA LYS A 239 6.13 -1.86 2.34
C LYS A 239 6.76 -3.15 1.87
N LEU A 240 7.58 -3.04 0.82
CA LEU A 240 8.19 -4.19 0.16
C LEU A 240 9.68 -4.27 0.44
N PHE A 241 10.12 -5.47 0.75
CA PHE A 241 11.49 -5.85 1.01
C PHE A 241 11.80 -7.18 0.32
N GLY A 242 13.07 -7.60 0.33
CA GLY A 242 13.52 -8.84 -0.28
C GLY A 242 13.09 -8.94 -1.75
N ASP A 243 12.44 -10.05 -2.11
CA ASP A 243 11.95 -10.35 -3.46
C ASP A 243 10.41 -10.31 -3.57
N ALA A 244 9.74 -9.56 -2.68
CA ALA A 244 8.29 -9.42 -2.71
C ALA A 244 7.79 -8.72 -3.99
N ASN A 245 6.74 -9.30 -4.59
CA ASN A 245 6.00 -8.73 -5.71
C ASN A 245 4.57 -8.39 -5.27
N VAL A 246 4.12 -7.19 -5.56
CA VAL A 246 2.76 -6.74 -5.22
C VAL A 246 2.01 -6.21 -6.43
N PHE A 247 0.74 -6.60 -6.53
CA PHE A 247 -0.17 -6.19 -7.59
C PHE A 247 -1.44 -5.62 -6.96
N ILE A 248 -1.61 -4.30 -7.02
CA ILE A 248 -2.79 -3.58 -6.55
C ILE A 248 -3.64 -3.19 -7.75
N ASN A 249 -4.81 -3.79 -7.86
CA ASN A 249 -5.69 -3.66 -9.02
C ASN A 249 -7.08 -3.17 -8.58
N GLN A 250 -7.64 -2.23 -9.35
CA GLN A 250 -9.02 -1.75 -9.16
C GLN A 250 -9.31 -1.23 -7.74
N SER A 251 -8.30 -0.70 -7.05
CA SER A 251 -8.37 -0.41 -5.62
C SER A 251 -8.48 1.10 -5.34
N HIS A 252 -8.94 1.41 -4.14
CA HIS A 252 -9.10 2.75 -3.59
C HIS A 252 -8.02 3.00 -2.52
N MET A 253 -7.35 4.16 -2.56
CA MET A 253 -6.33 4.53 -1.58
C MET A 253 -6.53 5.97 -1.12
N GLU A 254 -6.59 6.18 0.19
CA GLU A 254 -6.79 7.50 0.78
C GLU A 254 -6.17 7.66 2.19
N ASN A 255 -6.24 8.88 2.73
CA ASN A 255 -5.67 9.25 4.03
C ASN A 255 -6.64 10.06 4.93
N PRO A 256 -7.86 9.57 5.21
CA PRO A 256 -8.88 10.32 5.93
C PRO A 256 -8.39 10.70 7.34
N GLY A 257 -8.54 11.98 7.71
CA GLY A 257 -8.21 12.45 9.06
C GLY A 257 -6.75 12.28 9.50
N ARG A 258 -5.80 12.02 8.58
CA ARG A 258 -4.40 11.78 8.92
C ARG A 258 -3.78 12.95 9.67
N LYS A 259 -3.14 12.67 10.80
CA LYS A 259 -2.55 13.69 11.70
C LYS A 259 -1.05 13.92 11.47
N THR A 260 -0.39 13.12 10.66
CA THR A 260 1.00 13.34 10.25
C THR A 260 1.13 13.64 8.77
N THR A 261 2.32 14.11 8.42
CA THR A 261 2.68 14.56 7.09
C THR A 261 3.29 13.45 6.24
N ASP A 262 3.87 12.42 6.87
CA ASP A 262 4.36 11.23 6.19
C ASP A 262 3.19 10.36 5.74
N PHE A 263 3.16 9.95 4.49
CA PHE A 263 2.27 8.94 3.93
C PHE A 263 2.79 8.47 2.56
N THR A 264 3.18 7.21 2.48
CA THR A 264 3.58 6.57 1.23
C THR A 264 2.77 5.29 1.08
N ILE A 265 1.92 5.27 0.05
CA ILE A 265 0.96 4.19 -0.20
C ILE A 265 1.71 2.89 -0.49
N VAL A 266 2.68 2.92 -1.41
CA VAL A 266 3.55 1.78 -1.70
C VAL A 266 5.01 2.21 -1.70
N SER A 267 5.83 1.51 -0.93
CA SER A 267 7.28 1.71 -0.89
C SER A 267 8.01 0.42 -1.27
N ILE A 268 8.88 0.51 -2.27
CA ILE A 268 9.81 -0.54 -2.68
C ILE A 268 11.17 -0.24 -2.05
N ASN A 269 11.51 -0.99 -1.00
CA ASN A 269 12.67 -0.73 -0.14
C ASN A 269 13.82 -1.72 -0.35
N SER A 270 13.73 -2.60 -1.36
CA SER A 270 14.80 -3.53 -1.75
C SER A 270 14.95 -3.57 -3.25
N ILE A 271 16.15 -3.87 -3.74
CA ILE A 271 16.51 -3.86 -5.18
C ILE A 271 15.82 -4.97 -5.99
N ASN A 272 15.31 -6.01 -5.33
CA ASN A 272 14.69 -7.16 -5.99
C ASN A 272 13.16 -7.17 -5.93
N SER A 273 12.55 -6.24 -5.19
CA SER A 273 11.08 -6.18 -5.07
C SER A 273 10.44 -5.47 -6.27
N PHE A 274 9.17 -5.75 -6.51
CA PHE A 274 8.37 -5.12 -7.57
C PHE A 274 6.99 -4.73 -7.06
N ALA A 275 6.44 -3.62 -7.56
CA ALA A 275 5.05 -3.28 -7.33
C ALA A 275 4.35 -2.84 -8.63
N SER A 276 3.06 -3.18 -8.74
CA SER A 276 2.18 -2.66 -9.76
C SER A 276 0.90 -2.09 -9.16
N VAL A 277 0.47 -0.93 -9.67
CA VAL A 277 -0.79 -0.27 -9.29
C VAL A 277 -1.57 0.05 -10.56
N ILE A 278 -2.67 -0.66 -10.78
CA ILE A 278 -3.41 -0.63 -12.04
C ILE A 278 -4.89 -0.32 -11.81
N ASP A 279 -5.48 0.48 -12.70
CA ASP A 279 -6.93 0.78 -12.75
C ASP A 279 -7.48 1.28 -11.41
N SER A 280 -6.66 2.02 -10.66
CA SER A 280 -6.93 2.37 -9.26
C SER A 280 -7.16 3.87 -9.08
N PHE A 281 -7.74 4.24 -7.93
CA PHE A 281 -8.03 5.62 -7.58
C PHE A 281 -7.34 6.02 -6.28
N ILE A 282 -6.75 7.22 -6.28
CA ILE A 282 -6.15 7.83 -5.11
C ILE A 282 -6.85 9.15 -4.80
N PHE A 283 -7.24 9.32 -3.54
CA PHE A 283 -7.77 10.57 -3.01
C PHE A 283 -6.95 11.05 -1.82
N ILE A 284 -6.40 12.27 -1.91
CA ILE A 284 -5.71 12.90 -0.78
C ILE A 284 -6.66 13.83 -0.04
N SER A 285 -7.01 13.47 1.19
CA SER A 285 -7.96 14.20 2.02
C SER A 285 -7.59 15.69 2.16
N PRO A 286 -8.57 16.60 2.02
CA PRO A 286 -8.37 18.03 2.25
C PRO A 286 -8.22 18.40 3.73
N THR A 287 -8.28 17.45 4.66
CA THR A 287 -8.13 17.72 6.10
C THR A 287 -7.33 16.63 6.83
N PRO A 288 -6.63 16.95 7.94
CA PRO A 288 -6.16 18.28 8.40
C PRO A 288 -4.68 18.59 8.09
N LYS A 289 -3.89 17.65 7.57
CA LYS A 289 -2.44 17.82 7.38
C LYS A 289 -2.00 17.69 5.94
N ILE A 290 -0.98 18.49 5.61
CA ILE A 290 -0.26 18.42 4.34
C ILE A 290 0.55 17.12 4.34
N ILE A 291 0.35 16.29 3.32
CA ILE A 291 1.19 15.15 3.01
C ILE A 291 2.44 15.66 2.30
N ASN A 292 3.59 15.39 2.91
CA ASN A 292 4.89 15.90 2.45
C ASN A 292 5.84 14.79 1.97
N THR A 293 5.35 13.58 1.75
CA THR A 293 6.11 12.50 1.12
C THR A 293 5.51 12.16 -0.24
N PRO A 294 6.33 11.67 -1.19
CA PRO A 294 5.81 11.01 -2.38
C PRO A 294 4.87 9.86 -2.03
N LEU A 295 3.80 9.68 -2.82
CA LEU A 295 2.81 8.63 -2.59
C LEU A 295 3.36 7.24 -2.93
N PHE A 296 4.35 7.20 -3.83
CA PHE A 296 5.12 6.01 -4.14
C PHE A 296 6.60 6.26 -3.94
N TYR A 297 7.35 5.21 -3.60
CA TYR A 297 8.79 5.29 -3.42
C TYR A 297 9.48 4.05 -3.99
N VAL A 298 10.60 4.25 -4.69
CA VAL A 298 11.46 3.18 -5.21
C VAL A 298 12.91 3.45 -4.85
N ILE A 299 13.53 2.56 -4.06
CA ILE A 299 14.94 2.67 -3.68
C ILE A 299 15.86 2.67 -4.91
N SER A 300 16.98 3.38 -4.80
CA SER A 300 18.07 3.38 -5.80
C SER A 300 18.49 1.96 -6.20
N ASP A 301 18.95 1.81 -7.44
CA ASP A 301 19.41 0.54 -8.05
C ASP A 301 18.36 -0.57 -8.20
N ASN A 302 17.10 -0.31 -7.83
CA ASN A 302 16.01 -1.23 -8.15
C ASN A 302 15.62 -1.10 -9.64
N GLU A 303 15.88 -2.15 -10.41
CA GLU A 303 15.56 -2.24 -11.84
C GLU A 303 14.23 -2.94 -12.16
N ASN A 304 13.64 -3.66 -11.19
CA ASN A 304 12.34 -4.31 -11.34
C ASN A 304 11.22 -3.26 -11.36
N GLY A 305 11.30 -2.34 -10.42
CA GLY A 305 10.65 -1.04 -10.40
C GLY A 305 9.21 -1.03 -9.91
N LEU A 306 8.58 0.13 -10.10
CA LEU A 306 7.16 0.37 -9.92
C LEU A 306 6.47 0.52 -11.28
N TYR A 307 5.38 -0.19 -11.51
CA TYR A 307 4.52 0.00 -12.68
C TYR A 307 3.15 0.57 -12.31
N VAL A 308 2.84 1.78 -12.77
CA VAL A 308 1.55 2.43 -12.55
C VAL A 308 0.83 2.59 -13.88
N ARG A 309 -0.40 2.07 -14.00
CA ARG A 309 -1.22 2.25 -15.21
C ARG A 309 -2.66 2.62 -14.88
N ASN A 310 -3.25 3.53 -15.67
CA ASN A 310 -4.66 3.93 -15.56
C ASN A 310 -5.01 4.43 -14.15
N LEU A 311 -4.09 5.16 -13.52
CA LEU A 311 -4.29 5.72 -12.19
C LEU A 311 -5.09 7.01 -12.30
N ARG A 312 -6.18 7.12 -11.54
CA ARG A 312 -6.85 8.40 -11.31
C ARG A 312 -6.42 8.95 -9.95
N PHE A 313 -5.76 10.09 -9.95
CA PHE A 313 -5.30 10.77 -8.75
C PHE A 313 -6.03 12.10 -8.58
N GLN A 314 -6.74 12.25 -7.46
CA GLN A 314 -7.31 13.53 -7.06
C GLN A 314 -6.33 14.29 -6.17
N ALA A 315 -5.51 15.15 -6.79
CA ALA A 315 -4.61 16.01 -6.07
C ALA A 315 -5.36 17.13 -5.35
N THR A 316 -4.99 17.38 -4.10
CA THR A 316 -5.46 18.53 -3.30
C THR A 316 -4.29 19.44 -2.97
N GLU A 317 -4.55 20.65 -2.45
CA GLU A 317 -3.49 21.56 -2.00
C GLU A 317 -2.70 21.00 -0.80
N ASN A 318 -3.24 19.97 -0.13
CA ASN A 318 -2.57 19.25 0.94
C ASN A 318 -1.55 18.23 0.45
N TYR A 319 -1.39 18.03 -0.86
CA TYR A 319 -0.28 17.22 -1.37
C TYR A 319 0.90 18.10 -1.75
N ASN A 320 1.95 18.09 -0.92
CA ASN A 320 3.14 18.89 -1.12
C ASN A 320 4.43 18.15 -0.72
N PRO A 321 4.87 17.17 -1.53
CA PRO A 321 6.06 16.35 -1.24
C PRO A 321 7.37 17.14 -1.23
N SER A 322 7.39 18.36 -1.76
CA SER A 322 8.59 19.22 -1.70
C SER A 322 8.89 19.75 -0.29
N LYS A 323 7.95 19.64 0.66
CA LYS A 323 8.18 19.98 2.07
C LYS A 323 8.69 18.80 2.91
N GLY A 324 8.94 17.66 2.28
CA GLY A 324 9.47 16.46 2.92
C GLY A 324 10.98 16.35 2.88
N THR A 325 11.47 15.23 3.39
CA THR A 325 12.89 14.85 3.37
C THR A 325 13.43 14.67 1.95
N GLU A 326 12.61 14.14 1.04
CA GLU A 326 12.98 13.99 -0.38
C GLU A 326 13.14 15.33 -1.10
N ASN A 327 12.53 16.41 -0.59
CA ASN A 327 12.50 17.74 -1.20
C ASN A 327 12.24 17.69 -2.72
N ALA A 328 11.26 16.87 -3.14
CA ALA A 328 10.95 16.62 -4.53
C ALA A 328 9.45 16.82 -4.80
N LEU A 329 9.13 17.52 -5.89
CA LEU A 329 7.74 17.77 -6.30
C LEU A 329 7.24 16.66 -7.24
N VAL A 330 7.09 15.45 -6.70
CA VAL A 330 6.87 14.24 -7.51
C VAL A 330 5.77 13.33 -6.96
N LEU A 331 5.17 12.50 -7.83
CA LEU A 331 4.29 11.41 -7.41
C LEU A 331 5.09 10.20 -6.91
N VAL A 332 6.16 9.85 -7.61
CA VAL A 332 7.10 8.77 -7.28
C VAL A 332 8.45 9.35 -6.84
N GLY A 333 8.86 9.04 -5.61
CA GLY A 333 10.16 9.39 -5.05
C GLY A 333 11.18 8.25 -5.12
N GLY A 334 12.38 8.55 -4.65
CA GLY A 334 13.55 7.66 -4.76
C GLY A 334 14.16 7.68 -6.17
N ASP A 335 15.28 6.96 -6.34
CA ASP A 335 16.05 6.94 -7.59
C ASP A 335 15.94 5.59 -8.35
N GLY A 336 15.06 4.68 -7.92
CA GLY A 336 14.78 3.44 -8.62
C GLY A 336 13.90 3.60 -9.87
N LYS A 337 13.77 2.52 -10.64
CA LYS A 337 13.00 2.52 -11.88
C LYS A 337 11.50 2.62 -11.61
N SER A 338 10.80 3.47 -12.36
CA SER A 338 9.34 3.47 -12.37
C SER A 338 8.80 3.78 -13.76
N TYR A 339 7.69 3.15 -14.10
CA TYR A 339 6.99 3.32 -15.37
C TYR A 339 5.54 3.71 -15.10
N LEU A 340 5.12 4.86 -15.63
CA LEU A 340 3.80 5.43 -15.42
C LEU A 340 3.08 5.64 -16.75
N GLU A 341 1.88 5.09 -16.89
CA GLU A 341 1.06 5.16 -18.10
C GLU A 341 -0.38 5.61 -17.79
N ASN A 342 -0.91 6.54 -18.58
CA ASN A 342 -2.30 7.03 -18.46
C ASN A 342 -2.65 7.42 -16.99
N VAL A 343 -1.76 8.19 -16.37
CA VAL A 343 -2.02 8.80 -15.07
C VAL A 343 -2.83 10.08 -15.28
N ARG A 344 -4.01 10.12 -14.68
CA ARG A 344 -4.91 11.27 -14.72
C ARG A 344 -4.88 11.98 -13.39
N VAL A 345 -4.48 13.24 -13.38
CA VAL A 345 -4.42 14.03 -12.16
C VAL A 345 -5.43 15.16 -12.25
N SER A 346 -6.36 15.26 -11.30
CA SER A 346 -7.19 16.46 -11.19
C SER A 346 -6.35 17.57 -10.58
N LEU A 347 -5.86 18.48 -11.42
CA LEU A 347 -4.98 19.56 -10.99
C LEU A 347 -5.76 20.86 -10.77
N ASN A 348 -5.33 21.60 -9.76
CA ASN A 348 -5.53 23.04 -9.67
C ASN A 348 -4.15 23.72 -9.69
N ASN A 349 -4.11 25.05 -9.79
CA ASN A 349 -2.86 25.79 -9.94
C ASN A 349 -1.82 25.57 -8.82
N LYS A 350 -2.24 25.08 -7.64
CA LYS A 350 -1.35 24.77 -6.52
C LYS A 350 -0.96 23.30 -6.44
N SER A 351 -1.53 22.43 -7.28
CA SER A 351 -1.36 20.97 -7.22
C SER A 351 -0.45 20.39 -8.30
N TYR A 352 0.11 21.22 -9.21
CA TYR A 352 1.06 20.75 -10.23
C TYR A 352 2.26 20.04 -9.61
N LEU A 353 2.70 18.97 -10.27
CA LEU A 353 3.76 18.05 -9.89
C LEU A 353 4.30 17.27 -11.09
N ALA A 354 5.50 16.73 -10.97
CA ALA A 354 6.03 15.75 -11.92
C ALA A 354 5.69 14.32 -11.47
N LEU A 355 5.72 13.37 -12.40
CA LEU A 355 5.41 11.98 -12.10
C LEU A 355 6.58 11.29 -11.37
N ASN A 356 7.81 11.54 -11.80
CA ASN A 356 9.03 10.91 -11.27
C ASN A 356 10.13 11.95 -11.03
N LYS A 357 11.01 11.67 -10.07
CA LYS A 357 12.23 12.43 -9.73
C LYS A 357 13.37 12.19 -10.72
N ASN A 358 13.41 11.01 -11.36
CA ASN A 358 14.56 10.61 -12.18
C ASN A 358 14.57 11.24 -13.55
N ASP A 359 13.42 11.22 -14.24
CA ASP A 359 13.30 11.64 -15.63
C ASP A 359 12.06 12.51 -15.83
N SER A 360 12.22 13.54 -16.65
CA SER A 360 11.11 14.25 -17.28
C SER A 360 10.68 13.45 -18.51
N SER A 361 9.37 13.20 -18.67
CA SER A 361 8.86 12.59 -19.92
C SER A 361 8.88 13.54 -21.12
N VAL A 362 9.23 14.82 -20.89
CA VAL A 362 9.21 15.87 -21.89
C VAL A 362 10.61 16.40 -22.17
N LEU A 363 11.32 16.89 -21.16
CA LEU A 363 12.61 17.57 -21.32
C LEU A 363 13.76 16.57 -21.30
N MET A 364 14.76 16.80 -22.13
CA MET A 364 16.00 16.02 -22.12
C MET A 364 17.01 16.65 -21.17
N ASN A 365 17.78 15.81 -20.45
CA ASN A 365 18.84 16.24 -19.53
C ASN A 365 18.34 17.29 -18.50
N SER A 366 17.18 17.01 -17.90
CA SER A 366 16.45 17.98 -17.07
C SER A 366 17.03 18.13 -15.65
N ARG A 367 17.98 17.26 -15.28
CA ARG A 367 18.82 17.32 -14.07
C ARG A 367 20.26 17.78 -14.35
N PHE A 368 20.56 18.13 -15.60
CA PHE A 368 21.87 18.61 -16.04
C PHE A 368 23.03 17.63 -15.74
N LYS A 369 22.77 16.31 -15.77
CA LYS A 369 23.82 15.29 -15.56
C LYS A 369 24.85 15.27 -16.70
N ASP A 370 24.44 15.69 -17.89
CA ASP A 370 25.30 15.87 -19.07
C ASP A 370 25.64 17.36 -19.31
N GLY A 371 25.66 18.18 -18.25
CA GLY A 371 25.86 19.62 -18.35
C GLY A 371 24.73 20.32 -19.09
N LEU A 372 25.08 21.22 -20.02
CA LEU A 372 24.12 21.98 -20.85
C LEU A 372 23.80 21.29 -22.19
N ARG A 373 24.17 20.02 -22.35
CA ARG A 373 23.81 19.25 -23.56
C ARG A 373 22.28 19.25 -23.73
N TYR A 374 21.82 19.44 -24.98
CA TYR A 374 20.42 19.58 -25.40
C TYR A 374 19.72 20.88 -24.98
N TRP A 375 20.44 21.83 -24.39
CA TRP A 375 19.92 23.14 -24.05
C TRP A 375 20.56 24.21 -24.92
N ASP A 376 19.73 25.10 -25.46
CA ASP A 376 20.17 26.34 -26.08
C ASP A 376 20.35 27.39 -24.98
N PHE A 377 21.51 28.04 -24.95
CA PHE A 377 21.79 29.08 -23.97
C PHE A 377 22.61 30.20 -24.61
N ASN A 378 22.59 31.37 -23.97
CA ASN A 378 23.44 32.49 -24.36
C ASN A 378 24.46 32.80 -23.26
N ASP A 379 25.33 33.75 -23.56
CA ASP A 379 26.25 34.31 -22.58
C ASP A 379 25.53 34.62 -21.26
N GLY A 380 26.20 34.36 -20.13
CA GLY A 380 25.65 34.60 -18.80
C GLY A 380 24.95 33.42 -18.17
N VAL A 381 24.80 32.30 -18.89
CA VAL A 381 24.45 31.00 -18.33
C VAL A 381 25.73 30.17 -18.18
N SER A 382 25.95 29.60 -17.00
CA SER A 382 27.10 28.72 -16.76
C SER A 382 26.76 27.57 -15.83
N LEU A 383 27.61 26.55 -15.84
CA LEU A 383 27.57 25.43 -14.92
C LEU A 383 28.43 25.73 -13.70
N GLN A 384 27.89 25.45 -12.51
CA GLN A 384 28.65 25.45 -11.27
C GLN A 384 28.77 24.02 -10.74
N ALA A 385 30.03 23.54 -10.60
CA ALA A 385 30.34 22.24 -10.03
C ALA A 385 29.92 22.14 -8.54
N ARG A 386 29.50 20.94 -8.11
CA ARG A 386 28.81 20.69 -6.83
C ARG A 386 29.65 20.97 -5.57
N ILE A 387 28.96 21.34 -4.49
CA ILE A 387 29.51 21.38 -3.11
C ILE A 387 29.00 20.18 -2.25
N SER A 388 27.97 19.42 -2.68
CA SER A 388 27.48 18.23 -1.93
C SER A 388 26.70 17.20 -2.78
N SER A 389 26.38 16.05 -2.18
CA SER A 389 26.28 14.69 -2.75
C SER A 389 25.00 14.26 -3.49
N ASN A 390 24.10 15.15 -3.91
CA ASN A 390 22.86 14.72 -4.59
C ASN A 390 22.81 15.18 -6.07
N ASP A 391 23.03 14.21 -6.96
CA ASP A 391 22.69 14.00 -8.39
C ASP A 391 22.13 15.08 -9.35
N SER A 392 22.27 16.38 -9.11
CA SER A 392 22.04 17.43 -10.13
C SER A 392 23.17 18.47 -10.21
N GLU A 393 23.57 18.91 -11.41
CA GLU A 393 24.42 20.10 -11.57
C GLU A 393 23.61 21.39 -11.38
N THR A 394 24.26 22.49 -10.99
CA THR A 394 23.59 23.78 -10.82
C THR A 394 23.91 24.70 -12.00
N ILE A 395 22.87 25.17 -12.67
CA ILE A 395 22.94 26.24 -13.67
C ILE A 395 22.87 27.58 -12.96
N VAL A 396 23.75 28.50 -13.34
CA VAL A 396 23.79 29.88 -12.82
C VAL A 396 23.51 30.86 -13.95
N PHE A 397 22.60 31.79 -13.71
CA PHE A 397 22.38 32.98 -14.54
C PHE A 397 23.05 34.16 -13.84
N SER A 398 23.97 34.85 -14.53
CA SER A 398 24.84 35.87 -13.93
C SER A 398 24.68 37.28 -14.52
N LYS A 399 23.81 37.46 -15.52
CA LYS A 399 23.52 38.79 -16.10
C LYS A 399 22.09 38.95 -16.55
N ASN A 400 21.70 40.20 -16.78
CA ASN A 400 20.44 40.57 -17.39
C ASN A 400 20.29 39.93 -18.79
N GLY A 401 19.16 39.26 -19.03
CA GLY A 401 18.84 38.65 -20.31
C GLY A 401 19.56 37.33 -20.60
N ALA A 402 20.29 36.76 -19.63
CA ALA A 402 20.79 35.40 -19.75
C ALA A 402 19.60 34.44 -19.87
N SER A 403 19.69 33.47 -20.78
CA SER A 403 18.57 32.60 -21.13
C SER A 403 19.01 31.17 -21.38
N LEU A 404 18.15 30.24 -20.98
CA LEU A 404 18.27 28.80 -21.17
C LEU A 404 16.97 28.29 -21.78
N SER A 405 17.03 27.50 -22.85
CA SER A 405 15.83 27.00 -23.52
C SER A 405 16.00 25.62 -24.13
N GLN A 406 14.89 24.91 -24.30
CA GLN A 406 14.82 23.65 -25.03
C GLN A 406 13.51 23.58 -25.80
N SER A 407 13.58 23.13 -27.06
CA SER A 407 12.41 22.86 -27.89
C SER A 407 12.22 21.37 -28.06
N VAL A 408 11.02 20.88 -27.81
CA VAL A 408 10.71 19.44 -27.80
C VAL A 408 9.44 19.17 -28.61
N LEU A 409 9.49 18.13 -29.45
CA LEU A 409 8.30 17.60 -30.13
C LEU A 409 7.44 16.83 -29.14
N VAL A 410 6.15 17.15 -29.09
CA VAL A 410 5.17 16.46 -28.25
C VAL A 410 4.24 15.61 -29.11
N LYS A 411 3.89 14.42 -28.62
CA LYS A 411 3.07 13.43 -29.36
C LYS A 411 1.66 13.26 -28.79
N SER A 412 1.38 13.89 -27.65
CA SER A 412 0.13 13.71 -26.91
C SER A 412 -0.43 15.06 -26.47
N THR A 413 -1.75 15.17 -26.50
CA THR A 413 -2.50 16.22 -25.80
C THR A 413 -2.61 15.87 -24.32
N GLY A 414 -3.02 16.82 -23.48
CA GLY A 414 -3.17 16.60 -22.04
C GLY A 414 -2.88 17.84 -21.22
N ILE A 415 -2.47 17.66 -19.98
CA ILE A 415 -1.97 18.72 -19.11
C ILE A 415 -0.46 18.54 -18.98
N LEU A 416 0.30 19.57 -19.33
CA LEU A 416 1.70 19.65 -18.95
C LEU A 416 1.76 20.05 -17.48
N SER A 417 2.48 19.28 -16.66
CA SER A 417 2.57 19.48 -15.22
C SER A 417 4.00 19.24 -14.76
N GLY A 418 4.48 20.05 -13.83
CA GLY A 418 5.84 19.91 -13.36
C GLY A 418 6.27 20.97 -12.35
N GLY A 419 7.59 21.05 -12.19
CA GLY A 419 8.20 22.07 -11.37
C GLY A 419 9.69 22.23 -11.64
N MET A 420 10.23 23.29 -11.06
CA MET A 420 11.65 23.64 -11.17
C MET A 420 12.21 24.02 -9.81
N MET A 421 13.36 23.45 -9.47
CA MET A 421 14.08 23.78 -8.24
C MET A 421 14.94 25.02 -8.48
N LEU A 422 14.62 26.10 -7.77
CA LEU A 422 15.12 27.45 -8.03
C LEU A 422 15.61 28.12 -6.74
N LYS A 423 16.67 28.92 -6.88
CA LYS A 423 17.12 29.88 -5.87
C LYS A 423 17.50 31.19 -6.54
N ILE A 424 16.98 32.31 -6.06
CA ILE A 424 17.24 33.66 -6.57
C ILE A 424 17.90 34.47 -5.45
N VAL A 425 19.19 34.77 -5.60
CA VAL A 425 19.93 35.64 -4.68
C VAL A 425 19.73 37.11 -5.06
N SER A 426 19.74 37.41 -6.36
CA SER A 426 19.45 38.76 -6.88
C SER A 426 18.90 38.70 -8.31
N GLY A 427 18.09 39.71 -8.65
CA GLY A 427 17.35 39.78 -9.92
C GLY A 427 16.04 38.99 -9.87
N ASP A 428 15.51 38.70 -11.05
CA ASP A 428 14.28 37.93 -11.27
C ASP A 428 14.51 36.89 -12.37
N LEU A 429 13.65 35.87 -12.42
CA LEU A 429 13.61 34.88 -13.48
C LEU A 429 12.19 34.80 -14.05
N LYS A 430 12.06 34.93 -15.37
CA LYS A 430 10.82 34.59 -16.08
C LYS A 430 10.95 33.22 -16.71
N LEU A 431 10.02 32.34 -16.41
CA LEU A 431 9.81 31.08 -17.11
C LEU A 431 8.73 31.30 -18.16
N THR A 432 8.93 30.76 -19.35
CA THR A 432 7.96 30.81 -20.44
C THR A 432 7.80 29.44 -21.07
N LEU A 433 6.55 29.04 -21.29
CA LEU A 433 6.18 27.90 -22.09
C LEU A 433 5.42 28.39 -23.32
N GLU A 434 5.97 28.12 -24.49
CA GLU A 434 5.32 28.40 -25.77
C GLU A 434 4.92 27.08 -26.42
N CYS A 435 3.68 26.99 -26.89
CA CYS A 435 3.17 25.85 -27.65
C CYS A 435 3.08 26.23 -29.11
N TYR A 436 3.47 25.30 -29.99
CA TYR A 436 3.45 25.49 -31.44
C TYR A 436 2.65 24.38 -32.12
N ASP A 437 1.93 24.75 -33.18
CA ASP A 437 1.25 23.81 -34.07
C ASP A 437 2.22 23.17 -35.09
N SER A 438 1.70 22.37 -36.01
CA SER A 438 2.50 21.72 -37.06
C SER A 438 3.08 22.67 -38.12
N LEU A 439 2.63 23.93 -38.14
CA LEU A 439 3.10 24.97 -39.06
C LEU A 439 4.07 25.93 -38.37
N ASP A 440 4.52 25.61 -37.16
CA ASP A 440 5.37 26.45 -36.32
C ASP A 440 4.74 27.80 -35.93
N ASN A 441 3.41 27.91 -35.95
CA ASN A 441 2.74 29.06 -35.35
C ASN A 441 2.69 28.89 -33.84
N ASN A 442 3.06 29.93 -33.09
CA ASN A 442 2.81 29.96 -31.64
C ASN A 442 1.30 30.05 -31.41
N ILE A 443 0.74 29.06 -30.75
CA ILE A 443 -0.69 28.96 -30.46
C ILE A 443 -1.03 29.37 -29.03
N THR A 444 -0.11 29.18 -28.07
CA THR A 444 -0.27 29.63 -26.69
C THR A 444 1.07 29.97 -26.05
N THR A 445 1.09 31.02 -25.24
CA THR A 445 2.21 31.40 -24.38
C THR A 445 1.75 31.50 -22.95
N ARG A 446 2.49 30.84 -22.04
CA ARG A 446 2.29 30.95 -20.60
C ARG A 446 3.57 31.40 -19.91
N GLU A 447 3.45 32.34 -18.98
CA GLU A 447 4.59 32.90 -18.26
C GLU A 447 4.43 32.76 -16.74
N TRP A 448 5.55 32.54 -16.05
CA TRP A 448 5.67 32.60 -14.61
C TRP A 448 6.83 33.52 -14.24
N ASN A 449 6.57 34.50 -13.39
CA ASN A 449 7.59 35.41 -12.87
C ASN A 449 8.02 34.94 -11.48
N CYS A 450 9.32 34.81 -11.28
CA CYS A 450 9.93 34.40 -10.02
C CYS A 450 10.88 35.49 -9.56
N SER A 451 10.73 35.95 -8.32
CA SER A 451 11.54 37.00 -7.73
C SER A 451 12.30 36.50 -6.51
N ALA A 452 13.31 37.27 -6.10
CA ALA A 452 14.10 36.99 -4.91
C ALA A 452 13.24 36.91 -3.62
N SER A 453 12.11 37.63 -3.55
CA SER A 453 11.23 37.62 -2.37
C SER A 453 10.65 36.23 -2.09
N ASP A 454 10.39 35.46 -3.14
CA ASP A 454 9.66 34.20 -3.06
C ASP A 454 10.59 32.97 -3.11
N TYR A 455 11.79 33.15 -3.66
CA TYR A 455 12.74 32.07 -3.94
C TYR A 455 14.16 32.38 -3.43
N SER A 456 14.29 33.12 -2.33
CA SER A 456 15.59 33.47 -1.73
C SER A 456 16.40 32.25 -1.27
N ASP A 457 15.73 31.12 -1.02
CA ASP A 457 16.35 29.82 -0.82
C ASP A 457 15.74 28.74 -1.72
N TRP A 458 16.44 27.61 -1.85
CA TRP A 458 16.06 26.51 -2.74
C TRP A 458 14.61 26.08 -2.52
N SER A 459 13.78 26.37 -3.52
CA SER A 459 12.35 26.14 -3.47
C SER A 459 11.84 25.69 -4.84
N TRP A 460 10.77 24.90 -4.83
CA TRP A 460 10.12 24.44 -6.05
C TRP A 460 9.15 25.50 -6.58
N VAL A 461 9.40 25.96 -7.81
CA VAL A 461 8.40 26.64 -8.64
C VAL A 461 7.49 25.57 -9.22
N ARG A 462 6.18 25.71 -9.04
CA ARG A 462 5.17 24.83 -9.66
C ARG A 462 4.66 25.46 -10.95
N PHE A 463 4.57 24.67 -12.02
CA PHE A 463 3.98 25.14 -13.28
C PHE A 463 3.20 24.04 -13.97
N GLY A 464 2.23 24.46 -14.77
CA GLY A 464 1.47 23.58 -15.65
C GLY A 464 0.53 24.36 -16.54
N GLU A 465 0.13 23.71 -17.64
CA GLU A 465 -0.69 24.29 -18.69
C GLU A 465 -1.49 23.19 -19.38
N LYS A 466 -2.77 23.45 -19.69
CA LYS A 466 -3.54 22.54 -20.54
C LYS A 466 -3.04 22.69 -21.97
N LEU A 467 -2.52 21.62 -22.55
CA LEU A 467 -1.99 21.65 -23.90
C LEU A 467 -3.14 21.73 -24.93
N PRO A 468 -3.05 22.60 -25.95
CA PRO A 468 -4.01 22.65 -27.04
C PRO A 468 -4.05 21.35 -27.86
N ASP A 469 -5.21 21.03 -28.43
CA ASP A 469 -5.41 19.76 -29.15
C ASP A 469 -4.55 19.61 -30.42
N ASN A 470 -4.16 20.73 -31.05
CA ASN A 470 -3.36 20.78 -32.28
C ASN A 470 -1.85 20.98 -32.03
N ILE A 471 -1.38 20.77 -30.79
CA ILE A 471 0.03 20.98 -30.43
C ILE A 471 0.96 19.97 -31.13
N ARG A 472 2.12 20.45 -31.56
CA ARG A 472 3.20 19.62 -32.13
C ARG A 472 4.53 19.78 -31.42
N LYS A 473 4.80 20.96 -30.88
CA LYS A 473 6.08 21.31 -30.25
C LYS A 473 5.84 22.22 -29.07
N ILE A 474 6.64 22.04 -28.03
CA ILE A 474 6.78 23.02 -26.96
C ILE A 474 8.17 23.66 -27.04
N LYS A 475 8.26 24.91 -26.59
CA LYS A 475 9.52 25.56 -26.24
C LYS A 475 9.42 26.02 -24.81
N PHE A 476 10.25 25.43 -23.96
CA PHE A 476 10.43 25.87 -22.59
C PHE A 476 11.66 26.76 -22.54
N TYR A 477 11.54 27.96 -21.97
CA TYR A 477 12.70 28.81 -21.75
C TYR A 477 12.62 29.63 -20.46
N CYS A 478 13.78 29.84 -19.87
CA CYS A 478 13.99 30.68 -18.72
C CYS A 478 14.84 31.89 -19.12
N LYS A 479 14.51 33.08 -18.62
CA LYS A 479 15.29 34.31 -18.86
C LYS A 479 15.41 35.13 -17.59
N SER A 480 16.63 35.54 -17.25
CA SER A 480 16.90 36.37 -16.08
C SER A 480 16.76 37.85 -16.37
N PHE A 481 16.39 38.63 -15.35
CA PHE A 481 16.24 40.07 -15.40
C PHE A 481 16.84 40.73 -14.16
N GLY A 482 17.33 41.96 -14.29
CA GLY A 482 17.81 42.77 -13.17
C GLY A 482 19.16 43.44 -13.42
N GLN A 483 19.51 44.42 -12.58
CA GLN A 483 20.81 45.10 -12.66
C GLN A 483 21.96 44.20 -12.22
N ILE A 484 21.76 43.42 -11.16
CA ILE A 484 22.64 42.36 -10.68
C ILE A 484 21.81 41.09 -10.69
N VAL A 485 22.35 40.01 -11.26
CA VAL A 485 21.66 38.74 -11.41
C VAL A 485 22.51 37.63 -10.80
N ASP A 486 21.93 36.89 -9.88
CA ASP A 486 22.43 35.62 -9.38
C ASP A 486 21.23 34.71 -9.14
N VAL A 487 20.91 33.94 -10.19
CA VAL A 487 19.81 32.95 -10.18
C VAL A 487 20.40 31.57 -10.40
N LYS A 488 19.95 30.61 -9.60
CA LYS A 488 20.45 29.24 -9.57
C LYS A 488 19.33 28.26 -9.79
N LEU A 489 19.58 27.30 -10.66
CA LEU A 489 18.63 26.29 -11.09
C LEU A 489 19.31 24.93 -11.01
N SER A 490 18.71 23.94 -10.35
CA SER A 490 19.30 22.61 -10.24
C SER A 490 18.52 21.51 -10.97
N THR A 491 17.21 21.64 -11.11
CA THR A 491 16.39 20.59 -11.73
C THR A 491 15.12 21.17 -12.32
N ILE A 492 14.73 20.68 -13.49
CA ILE A 492 13.42 20.90 -14.10
C ILE A 492 12.78 19.54 -14.30
N LEU A 493 11.55 19.36 -13.83
CA LEU A 493 10.76 18.15 -14.08
C LEU A 493 9.46 18.56 -14.76
N MET A 494 9.10 17.84 -15.81
CA MET A 494 7.94 18.18 -16.64
C MET A 494 7.38 16.91 -17.28
N ASP A 495 6.09 16.71 -17.14
CA ASP A 495 5.38 15.56 -17.69
C ASP A 495 4.09 15.97 -18.37
N ILE A 496 3.68 15.19 -19.38
CA ILE A 496 2.33 15.31 -19.97
C ILE A 496 1.46 14.23 -19.34
N ILE A 497 0.43 14.67 -18.63
CA ILE A 497 -0.56 13.80 -17.98
C ILE A 497 -1.91 13.90 -18.68
N SER A 498 -2.68 12.80 -18.63
CA SER A 498 -3.95 12.65 -19.38
C SER A 498 -5.16 13.28 -18.70
#